data_AF-A0A839TXW9-F1
#
_entry.id   AF-A0A839TXW9-F1
#
_cell.length_a   1.000
_cell.length_b   1.000
_cell.length_c   1.000
_cell.angle_alpha   90.00
_cell.angle_beta   90.00
_cell.angle_gamma   90.00
#
_symmetry.space_group_name_H-M   'P 1'
#
loop_
_entity.id
_entity.type
_entity.pdbx_description
1 polymer ?
#
loop_
_entity_poly.entity_id
_entity_poly.type
_entity_poly.pdbx_seq_one_letter_code
_entity_poly.pdbx_strand_id
1 'polypeptide(L)'
;MIRDQTIYIGPTLPKDGLVQNQVFFNGIPGRVYDMLRVSAALQRLLVPIHLMPAIRRRLEQSGTPEYQAYAKLAPGSVSIQNDEGVSNIMSSSYYDTPTQSKQINSAGEIVNPADTYEGDVQRVKIKATAQDVTLQNATTAAGDGKPFAPTDGNYTLTYEITGTSTSRTVVFEIAGPSGVFIPTTAFNVTDPTKYGPQTTGGSNGAPESWQVEVPAGYSFRARLSSVAGGNVTIKGKAVT
;
A
#
# COMPACT_ATOMS: atom_id res chain seq x y z
N MET A 1 0.58 11.40 29.61
CA MET A 1 0.97 9.98 29.61
C MET A 1 -0.05 9.22 30.46
N ILE A 2 -1.02 8.55 29.82
CA ILE A 2 -2.00 7.72 30.54
C ILE A 2 -1.25 6.45 30.94
N ARG A 3 -1.09 6.23 32.25
CA ARG A 3 -0.40 5.05 32.79
C ARG A 3 -1.21 3.79 32.45
N ASP A 4 -0.53 2.67 32.20
CA ASP A 4 -1.13 1.35 31.97
C ASP A 4 -1.91 0.87 33.21
N GLN A 5 -3.14 1.36 33.35
CA GLN A 5 -4.07 1.02 34.42
C GLN A 5 -5.18 0.14 33.86
N THR A 6 -5.34 -1.01 34.49
CA THR A 6 -6.37 -1.98 34.15
C THR A 6 -7.29 -2.15 35.35
N ILE A 7 -8.60 -2.23 35.11
CA ILE A 7 -9.62 -2.41 36.15
C ILE A 7 -10.37 -3.71 35.91
N TYR A 8 -10.58 -4.47 36.98
CA TYR A 8 -11.49 -5.60 36.98
C TYR A 8 -12.92 -5.12 37.27
N ILE A 9 -13.83 -5.36 36.34
CA ILE A 9 -15.23 -4.89 36.39
C ILE A 9 -16.24 -6.02 36.66
N GLY A 10 -15.75 -7.21 37.00
CA GLY A 10 -16.59 -8.36 37.34
C GLY A 10 -17.07 -8.39 38.79
N PRO A 11 -17.83 -9.43 39.19
CA PRO A 11 -18.26 -9.63 40.57
C PRO A 11 -17.07 -9.96 41.48
N THR A 12 -17.20 -9.71 42.79
CA THR A 12 -16.15 -10.11 43.74
C THR A 12 -16.00 -11.63 43.76
N LEU A 13 -14.76 -12.12 43.65
CA LEU A 13 -14.36 -13.52 43.73
C LEU A 13 -13.52 -13.75 45.01
N PRO A 14 -14.15 -14.03 46.18
CA PRO A 14 -13.43 -14.11 47.45
C PRO A 14 -12.41 -15.25 47.50
N LYS A 15 -12.70 -16.38 46.83
CA LYS A 15 -11.81 -17.56 46.81
C LYS A 15 -10.49 -17.27 46.07
N ASP A 16 -10.54 -16.39 45.09
CA ASP A 16 -9.40 -16.06 44.22
C ASP A 16 -8.76 -14.70 44.58
N GLY A 17 -9.29 -14.01 45.61
CA GLY A 17 -8.74 -12.74 46.09
C GLY A 17 -8.89 -11.59 45.10
N LEU A 18 -9.92 -11.62 44.25
CA LEU A 18 -10.21 -10.58 43.26
C LEU A 18 -11.48 -9.81 43.65
N VAL A 19 -11.33 -8.50 43.85
CA VAL A 19 -12.43 -7.64 44.35
C VAL A 19 -13.04 -6.86 43.18
N GLN A 20 -14.37 -6.69 43.18
CA GLN A 20 -15.04 -5.85 42.18
C GLN A 20 -14.43 -4.44 42.14
N ASN A 21 -14.23 -3.91 40.92
CA ASN A 21 -13.59 -2.61 40.66
C ASN A 21 -12.12 -2.51 41.13
N GLN A 22 -11.43 -3.64 41.34
CA GLN A 22 -10.01 -3.62 41.68
C GLN A 22 -9.19 -3.06 40.52
N VAL A 23 -8.39 -2.04 40.80
CA VAL A 23 -7.49 -1.38 39.84
C VAL A 23 -6.08 -1.93 40.01
N PHE A 24 -5.45 -2.26 38.90
CA PHE A 24 -4.07 -2.70 38.81
C PHE A 24 -3.22 -1.58 38.20
N PHE A 25 -2.11 -1.29 38.86
CA PHE A 25 -1.12 -0.31 38.41
C PHE A 25 0.16 -1.04 38.03
N ASN A 26 0.78 -0.63 36.93
CA ASN A 26 2.04 -1.21 36.44
C ASN A 26 1.92 -2.70 36.09
N GLY A 27 0.77 -3.11 35.54
CA GLY A 27 0.51 -4.47 35.09
C GLY A 27 -0.32 -5.32 36.07
N ILE A 28 -0.57 -6.56 35.65
CA ILE A 28 -1.47 -7.50 36.33
C ILE A 28 -0.63 -8.46 37.21
N PRO A 29 -0.97 -8.65 38.50
CA PRO A 29 -0.26 -9.59 39.37
C PRO A 29 -0.27 -11.02 38.80
N GLY A 30 0.83 -11.77 38.95
CA GLY A 30 0.97 -13.13 38.40
C GLY A 30 -0.18 -14.07 38.77
N ARG A 31 -0.68 -14.01 40.01
CA ARG A 31 -1.84 -14.79 40.46
C ARG A 31 -3.11 -14.53 39.64
N VAL A 32 -3.34 -13.28 39.25
CA VAL A 32 -4.51 -12.90 38.42
C VAL A 32 -4.26 -13.34 36.98
N TYR A 33 -3.02 -13.26 36.51
CA TYR A 33 -2.64 -13.77 35.19
C TYR A 33 -2.91 -15.27 35.05
N ASP A 34 -2.60 -16.08 36.07
CA ASP A 34 -2.91 -17.50 36.07
C ASP A 34 -4.42 -17.77 35.98
N MET A 35 -5.25 -16.95 36.65
CA MET A 35 -6.71 -17.04 36.54
C MET A 35 -7.20 -16.67 35.13
N LEU A 36 -6.59 -15.68 34.49
CA LEU A 36 -6.94 -15.28 33.11
C LEU A 36 -6.71 -16.43 32.14
N ARG A 37 -5.70 -17.28 32.36
CA ARG A 37 -5.44 -18.46 31.50
C ARG A 37 -6.54 -19.51 31.58
N VAL A 38 -7.22 -19.61 32.71
CA VAL A 38 -8.26 -20.62 32.96
C VAL A 38 -9.66 -20.09 32.63
N SER A 39 -9.90 -18.78 32.75
CA SER A 39 -11.23 -18.19 32.59
C SER A 39 -11.29 -17.11 31.51
N ALA A 40 -11.87 -17.45 30.36
CA ALA A 40 -12.16 -16.50 29.29
C ALA A 40 -13.17 -15.41 29.73
N ALA A 41 -14.09 -15.72 30.66
CA ALA A 41 -14.99 -14.73 31.24
C ALA A 41 -14.21 -13.66 32.02
N LEU A 42 -13.16 -14.07 32.74
CA LEU A 42 -12.31 -13.15 33.49
C LEU A 42 -11.52 -12.21 32.57
N GLN A 43 -10.99 -12.73 31.46
CA GLN A 43 -10.29 -11.93 30.45
C GLN A 43 -11.15 -10.80 29.90
N ARG A 44 -12.45 -11.05 29.66
CA ARG A 44 -13.38 -10.05 29.14
C ARG A 44 -13.74 -8.96 30.15
N LEU A 45 -13.62 -9.24 31.45
CA LEU A 45 -13.94 -8.30 32.52
C LEU A 45 -12.71 -7.58 33.07
N LEU A 46 -11.55 -7.72 32.43
CA LEU A 46 -10.34 -7.00 32.80
C LEU A 46 -10.03 -5.98 31.70
N VAL A 47 -10.34 -4.71 31.95
CA VAL A 47 -10.37 -3.67 30.91
C VAL A 47 -9.46 -2.49 31.25
N PRO A 48 -8.88 -1.79 30.26
CA PRO A 48 -8.19 -0.53 30.48
C PRO A 48 -9.14 0.51 31.11
N ILE A 49 -8.65 1.26 32.10
CA ILE A 49 -9.49 2.19 32.88
C ILE A 49 -10.17 3.26 32.01
N HIS A 50 -9.53 3.69 30.92
CA HIS A 50 -10.06 4.70 30.00
C HIS A 50 -11.26 4.21 29.17
N LEU A 51 -11.49 2.88 29.11
CA LEU A 51 -12.62 2.27 28.41
C LEU A 51 -13.79 1.94 29.36
N MET A 52 -13.65 2.22 30.66
CA MET A 52 -14.67 1.94 31.66
C MET A 52 -16.06 2.54 31.32
N PRO A 53 -16.20 3.78 30.83
CA PRO A 53 -17.51 4.33 30.51
C PRO A 53 -18.24 3.56 29.40
N ALA A 54 -17.51 3.13 28.37
CA ALA A 54 -18.07 2.35 27.26
C ALA A 54 -18.47 0.95 27.72
N ILE A 55 -17.62 0.30 28.52
CA ILE A 55 -17.85 -1.07 28.97
C ILE A 55 -18.97 -1.15 30.02
N ARG A 56 -19.12 -0.15 30.90
CA ARG A 56 -20.27 -0.10 31.83
C ARG A 56 -21.60 -0.11 31.08
N ARG A 57 -21.73 0.66 30.00
CA ARG A 57 -22.95 0.66 29.17
C ARG A 57 -23.22 -0.73 28.57
N ARG A 58 -22.18 -1.46 28.17
CA ARG A 58 -22.33 -2.83 27.64
C ARG A 58 -22.71 -3.83 28.72
N LEU A 59 -22.15 -3.71 29.93
CA LEU A 59 -22.53 -4.53 31.08
C LEU A 59 -23.99 -4.34 31.49
N GLU A 60 -24.59 -3.19 31.24
CA GLU A 60 -26.01 -2.93 31.51
C GLU A 60 -26.94 -3.48 30.41
N GLN A 61 -26.40 -3.76 29.23
CA GLN A 61 -27.15 -4.29 28.09
C GLN A 61 -27.16 -5.82 28.11
N SER A 62 -28.33 -6.40 28.37
CA SER A 62 -28.51 -7.86 28.29
C SER A 62 -28.15 -8.39 26.90
N GLY A 63 -27.47 -9.54 26.87
CA GLY A 63 -27.03 -10.20 25.63
C GLY A 63 -25.66 -9.79 25.12
N THR A 64 -25.01 -8.77 25.70
CA THR A 64 -23.61 -8.45 25.36
C THR A 64 -22.64 -9.51 25.89
N PRO A 65 -21.46 -9.68 25.26
CA PRO A 65 -20.43 -10.58 25.77
C PRO A 65 -19.97 -10.24 27.20
N GLU A 66 -19.89 -8.96 27.52
CA GLU A 66 -19.51 -8.47 28.85
C GLU A 66 -20.59 -8.82 29.90
N TYR A 67 -21.87 -8.64 29.57
CA TYR A 67 -22.99 -9.05 30.44
C TYR A 67 -22.97 -10.56 30.71
N GLN A 68 -22.77 -11.37 29.66
CA GLN A 68 -22.68 -12.83 29.79
C GLN A 68 -21.46 -13.26 30.62
N ALA A 69 -20.30 -12.63 30.42
CA ALA A 69 -19.11 -12.90 31.21
C ALA A 69 -19.31 -12.56 32.69
N TYR A 70 -19.99 -11.44 32.99
CA TYR A 70 -20.35 -11.05 34.36
C TYR A 70 -21.30 -12.07 34.99
N ALA A 71 -22.35 -12.47 34.27
CA ALA A 71 -23.32 -13.46 34.75
C ALA A 71 -22.68 -14.83 35.01
N LYS A 72 -21.73 -15.27 34.16
CA LYS A 72 -20.97 -16.52 34.33
C LYS A 72 -20.06 -16.53 35.58
N LEU A 73 -19.66 -15.38 36.10
CA LEU A 73 -18.81 -15.26 37.29
C LEU A 73 -19.60 -14.89 38.55
N ALA A 74 -20.89 -14.58 38.43
CA ALA A 74 -21.71 -14.15 39.56
C ALA A 74 -21.88 -15.29 40.59
N PRO A 75 -21.84 -15.02 41.91
CA PRO A 75 -22.04 -16.02 42.94
C PRO A 75 -23.37 -16.75 42.75
N GLY A 76 -23.35 -18.09 42.72
CA GLY A 76 -24.54 -18.92 42.52
C GLY A 76 -24.81 -19.34 41.06
N SER A 77 -24.00 -18.90 40.10
CA SER A 77 -23.98 -19.50 38.75
C SER A 77 -23.35 -20.90 38.80
N VAL A 78 -24.04 -21.89 38.23
CA VAL A 78 -23.67 -23.31 38.28
C VAL A 78 -22.43 -23.58 37.41
N SER A 79 -21.42 -24.17 38.04
CA SER A 79 -20.16 -24.75 37.51
C SER A 79 -19.57 -24.19 36.20
N ILE A 80 -18.39 -23.56 36.33
CA ILE A 80 -17.42 -23.36 35.25
C ILE A 80 -16.86 -24.74 34.85
N GLN A 81 -17.59 -25.48 34.02
CA GLN A 81 -16.98 -26.49 33.16
C GLN A 81 -16.58 -25.78 31.86
N ASN A 82 -15.41 -26.14 31.33
CA ASN A 82 -14.85 -25.62 30.08
C ASN A 82 -15.69 -26.10 28.87
N ASP A 83 -16.96 -25.70 28.81
CA ASP A 83 -17.98 -26.26 27.90
C ASP A 83 -18.06 -25.52 26.57
N GLU A 84 -16.96 -24.97 26.06
CA GLU A 84 -16.97 -24.46 24.69
C GLU A 84 -15.93 -25.13 23.78
N GLY A 85 -15.18 -26.15 24.23
CA GLY A 85 -14.24 -26.85 23.33
C GLY A 85 -13.30 -25.91 22.56
N VAL A 86 -13.11 -24.68 23.07
CA VAL A 86 -12.37 -23.62 22.38
C VAL A 86 -10.91 -23.84 22.71
N SER A 87 -10.24 -24.68 21.92
CA SER A 87 -8.78 -24.78 21.90
C SER A 87 -8.11 -23.50 21.37
N ASN A 88 -8.89 -22.59 20.78
CA ASN A 88 -8.43 -21.27 20.37
C ASN A 88 -8.74 -20.26 21.47
N ILE A 89 -7.91 -20.26 22.52
CA ILE A 89 -7.79 -19.15 23.47
C ILE A 89 -7.91 -17.87 22.65
N MET A 90 -9.04 -17.16 22.82
CA MET A 90 -9.33 -15.99 22.03
C MET A 90 -8.14 -15.05 22.17
N SER A 91 -7.40 -14.87 21.07
CA SER A 91 -6.54 -13.72 20.88
C SER A 91 -7.43 -12.52 21.13
N SER A 92 -7.26 -11.90 22.29
CA SER A 92 -8.03 -10.76 22.70
C SER A 92 -7.92 -9.69 21.63
N SER A 93 -8.98 -9.45 20.87
CA SER A 93 -9.12 -8.28 20.00
C SER A 93 -9.12 -6.96 20.81
N TYR A 94 -8.96 -7.05 22.13
CA TYR A 94 -8.72 -5.95 23.05
C TYR A 94 -7.22 -5.58 23.18
N TYR A 95 -6.33 -6.52 22.83
CA TYR A 95 -4.92 -6.32 22.53
C TYR A 95 -4.68 -6.67 21.06
N ASP A 96 -5.51 -6.15 20.14
CA ASP A 96 -5.04 -6.00 18.76
C ASP A 96 -3.84 -5.04 18.82
N THR A 97 -2.64 -5.58 19.04
CA THR A 97 -1.49 -5.11 18.27
C THR A 97 -2.01 -5.03 16.85
N PRO A 98 -2.06 -3.85 16.22
CA PRO A 98 -2.68 -3.69 14.91
C PRO A 98 -2.15 -4.81 14.04
N THR A 99 -2.99 -5.83 13.77
CA THR A 99 -2.58 -6.91 12.89
C THR A 99 -2.32 -6.20 11.60
N GLN A 100 -1.05 -6.20 11.18
CA GLN A 100 -0.55 -5.45 10.04
C GLN A 100 -1.54 -5.66 8.91
N SER A 101 -2.38 -4.64 8.67
CA SER A 101 -3.56 -4.83 7.86
C SER A 101 -3.05 -5.13 6.48
N LYS A 102 -3.34 -6.35 6.01
CA LYS A 102 -3.23 -6.65 4.59
C LYS A 102 -4.11 -5.58 3.93
N GLN A 103 -3.50 -4.61 3.27
CA GLN A 103 -4.26 -3.68 2.44
C GLN A 103 -4.88 -4.55 1.36
N ILE A 104 -6.19 -4.52 1.22
CA ILE A 104 -6.92 -5.30 0.22
C ILE A 104 -7.56 -4.29 -0.74
N ASN A 105 -7.41 -4.46 -2.06
CA ASN A 105 -8.01 -3.57 -3.04
C ASN A 105 -9.53 -3.81 -3.11
N SER A 106 -10.24 -2.99 -3.88
CA SER A 106 -11.68 -3.16 -4.12
C SER A 106 -12.06 -4.48 -4.79
N ALA A 107 -11.09 -5.23 -5.33
CA ALA A 107 -11.28 -6.55 -5.92
C ALA A 107 -11.02 -7.72 -4.93
N GLY A 108 -10.66 -7.44 -3.67
CA GLY A 108 -10.40 -8.49 -2.67
C GLY A 108 -8.97 -9.04 -2.70
N GLU A 109 -8.07 -8.45 -3.49
CA GLU A 109 -6.68 -8.88 -3.61
C GLU A 109 -5.78 -8.14 -2.61
N ILE A 110 -4.74 -8.79 -2.09
CA ILE A 110 -3.75 -8.14 -1.22
C ILE A 110 -2.98 -7.09 -2.05
N VAL A 111 -3.16 -5.82 -1.71
CA VAL A 111 -2.32 -4.71 -2.17
C VAL A 111 -0.99 -4.84 -1.47
N ASN A 112 0.06 -5.10 -2.25
CA ASN A 112 1.44 -5.29 -1.77
C ASN A 112 1.59 -6.50 -0.83
N PRO A 113 1.42 -7.75 -1.33
CA PRO A 113 1.85 -8.92 -0.58
C PRO A 113 3.33 -8.70 -0.24
N ALA A 114 3.66 -8.73 1.05
CA ALA A 114 5.04 -8.62 1.47
C ALA A 114 5.87 -9.66 0.72
N ASP A 115 6.93 -9.26 0.03
CA ASP A 115 7.83 -10.21 -0.60
C ASP A 115 8.52 -11.06 0.46
N THR A 116 8.86 -10.44 1.59
CA THR A 116 9.45 -11.09 2.76
C THR A 116 9.09 -10.32 4.03
N TYR A 117 9.07 -11.03 5.15
CA TYR A 117 9.04 -10.45 6.49
C TYR A 117 10.39 -10.70 7.16
N GLU A 118 10.97 -9.68 7.79
CA GLU A 118 12.16 -9.82 8.64
C GLU A 118 11.84 -9.25 10.02
N GLY A 119 11.43 -10.14 10.93
CA GLY A 119 10.83 -9.75 12.21
C GLY A 119 9.52 -8.98 11.99
N ASP A 120 9.40 -7.80 12.60
CA ASP A 120 8.24 -6.92 12.49
C ASP A 120 8.28 -6.00 11.24
N VAL A 121 9.29 -6.14 10.37
CA VAL A 121 9.46 -5.31 9.17
C VAL A 121 8.84 -6.01 7.95
N GLN A 122 7.89 -5.34 7.31
CA GLN A 122 7.36 -5.73 6.00
C GLN A 122 8.27 -5.20 4.90
N ARG A 123 8.84 -6.10 4.08
CA ARG A 123 9.52 -5.69 2.85
C ARG A 123 8.56 -5.78 1.67
N VAL A 124 8.28 -4.62 1.08
CA VAL A 124 7.50 -4.50 -0.14
C VAL A 124 8.47 -4.17 -1.27
N LYS A 125 8.54 -5.00 -2.31
CA LYS A 125 9.18 -4.61 -3.57
C LYS A 125 8.15 -3.86 -4.39
N ILE A 126 8.46 -2.60 -4.68
CA ILE A 126 7.80 -1.87 -5.75
C ILE A 126 8.32 -2.47 -7.05
N LYS A 127 7.52 -3.33 -7.69
CA LYS A 127 7.89 -3.93 -8.97
C LYS A 127 7.65 -2.89 -10.06
N ALA A 128 8.70 -2.15 -10.42
CA ALA A 128 8.71 -1.32 -11.61
C ALA A 128 8.34 -2.17 -12.83
N THR A 129 7.37 -1.72 -13.61
CA THR A 129 6.97 -2.42 -14.84
C THR A 129 7.61 -1.71 -16.02
N ALA A 130 8.40 -2.44 -16.81
CA ALA A 130 9.01 -1.93 -18.02
C ALA A 130 8.18 -2.36 -19.24
N GLN A 131 7.80 -1.40 -20.08
CA GLN A 131 7.08 -1.61 -21.33
C GLN A 131 7.94 -1.19 -22.51
N ASP A 132 8.05 -2.03 -23.54
CA ASP A 132 8.67 -1.66 -24.81
C ASP A 132 7.77 -0.70 -25.61
N VAL A 133 8.36 0.40 -26.08
CA VAL A 133 7.67 1.46 -26.80
C VAL A 133 8.31 1.65 -28.17
N THR A 134 7.50 1.66 -29.22
CA THR A 134 7.91 2.01 -30.59
C THR A 134 7.13 3.23 -31.04
N LEU A 135 7.83 4.35 -31.23
CA LEU A 135 7.25 5.63 -31.66
C LEU A 135 7.37 5.81 -33.18
N GLN A 136 8.51 5.39 -33.75
CA GLN A 136 8.78 5.36 -35.20
C GLN A 136 9.51 4.06 -35.52
N ASN A 137 9.24 3.45 -36.67
CA ASN A 137 9.86 2.16 -37.05
C ASN A 137 10.32 2.20 -38.49
N ALA A 138 11.62 2.46 -38.71
CA ALA A 138 12.23 2.62 -40.02
C ALA A 138 11.45 3.59 -40.93
N THR A 139 10.95 4.69 -40.37
CA THR A 139 10.11 5.68 -41.06
C THR A 139 10.96 6.49 -42.05
N THR A 140 10.50 6.59 -43.31
CA THR A 140 11.21 7.27 -44.42
C THR A 140 10.53 8.56 -44.89
N ALA A 141 9.41 8.95 -44.27
CA ALA A 141 8.68 10.17 -44.60
C ALA A 141 8.28 10.92 -43.31
N ALA A 142 7.97 12.21 -43.43
CA ALA A 142 7.42 12.97 -42.30
C ALA A 142 6.08 12.36 -41.85
N GLY A 143 5.82 12.39 -40.54
CA GLY A 143 4.62 11.79 -39.97
C GLY A 143 4.65 11.70 -38.44
N ASP A 144 3.47 11.53 -37.87
CA ASP A 144 3.23 11.59 -36.43
C ASP A 144 3.75 10.39 -35.64
N GLY A 145 3.95 9.25 -36.32
CA GLY A 145 4.33 8.00 -35.68
C GLY A 145 3.22 7.40 -34.83
N LYS A 146 3.58 6.54 -33.88
CA LYS A 146 2.66 5.93 -32.92
C LYS A 146 2.79 6.62 -31.55
N PRO A 147 1.72 7.20 -31.00
CA PRO A 147 1.77 7.76 -29.65
C PRO A 147 1.87 6.64 -28.59
N PHE A 148 2.54 6.96 -27.49
CA PHE A 148 2.59 6.18 -26.27
C PHE A 148 1.64 6.82 -25.23
N ALA A 149 0.74 6.04 -24.67
CA ALA A 149 -0.20 6.47 -23.64
C ALA A 149 -0.12 5.51 -22.45
N PRO A 150 0.38 5.97 -21.28
CA PRO A 150 0.32 5.21 -20.04
C PRO A 150 -1.08 4.74 -19.68
N THR A 151 -1.20 3.50 -19.23
CA THR A 151 -2.46 2.95 -18.72
C THR A 151 -2.62 3.13 -17.20
N ASP A 152 -1.51 3.28 -16.48
CA ASP A 152 -1.45 3.18 -15.01
C ASP A 152 -0.27 3.97 -14.42
N GLY A 153 -0.57 5.12 -13.80
CA GLY A 153 0.46 5.94 -13.16
C GLY A 153 1.33 6.75 -14.14
N ASN A 154 2.32 7.44 -13.59
CA ASN A 154 3.28 8.22 -14.38
C ASN A 154 4.40 7.29 -14.87
N TYR A 155 4.81 7.45 -16.11
CA TYR A 155 5.92 6.69 -16.69
C TYR A 155 7.08 7.61 -17.01
N THR A 156 8.29 7.16 -16.70
CA THR A 156 9.51 7.70 -17.32
C THR A 156 9.77 6.93 -18.61
N LEU A 157 9.70 7.61 -19.75
CA LEU A 157 9.99 7.03 -21.07
C LEU A 157 11.41 7.41 -21.48
N THR A 158 12.28 6.41 -21.59
CA THR A 158 13.62 6.53 -22.18
C THR A 158 13.63 5.92 -23.57
N TYR A 159 14.04 6.67 -24.59
CA TYR A 159 14.01 6.25 -25.98
C TYR A 159 15.26 6.66 -26.73
N GLU A 160 15.59 5.90 -27.77
CA GLU A 160 16.74 6.12 -28.64
C GLU A 160 16.28 6.46 -30.05
N ILE A 161 16.97 7.42 -30.67
CA ILE A 161 16.79 7.83 -32.06
C ILE A 161 17.96 7.26 -32.87
N THR A 162 17.64 6.35 -33.79
CA THR A 162 18.57 5.69 -34.71
C THR A 162 18.07 5.74 -36.14
N GLY A 163 18.85 5.23 -37.08
CA GLY A 163 18.49 5.15 -38.49
C GLY A 163 19.61 5.57 -39.43
N THR A 164 19.31 5.46 -40.73
CA THR A 164 20.24 5.75 -41.83
C THR A 164 20.06 7.12 -42.46
N SER A 165 19.08 7.92 -42.00
CA SER A 165 18.84 9.24 -42.59
C SER A 165 20.07 10.15 -42.52
N THR A 166 20.22 11.04 -43.50
CA THR A 166 21.28 12.05 -43.54
C THR A 166 20.80 13.41 -43.02
N SER A 167 19.48 13.63 -43.02
CA SER A 167 18.84 14.75 -42.32
C SER A 167 17.52 14.29 -41.68
N ARG A 168 17.21 14.84 -40.50
CA ARG A 168 15.93 14.63 -39.81
C ARG A 168 15.62 15.79 -38.88
N THR A 169 14.35 15.97 -38.57
CA THR A 169 13.90 16.76 -37.43
C THR A 169 12.82 15.98 -36.69
N VAL A 170 13.12 15.64 -35.43
CA VAL A 170 12.20 14.96 -34.51
C VAL A 170 11.63 15.99 -33.55
N VAL A 171 10.31 16.11 -33.49
CA VAL A 171 9.59 17.00 -32.57
C VAL A 171 8.95 16.16 -31.47
N PHE A 172 9.17 16.55 -30.22
CA PHE A 172 8.62 15.89 -29.05
C PHE A 172 7.32 16.58 -28.65
N GLU A 173 6.23 15.81 -28.59
CA GLU A 173 4.91 16.36 -28.33
C GLU A 173 4.19 15.55 -27.25
N ILE A 174 3.44 16.24 -26.40
CA ILE A 174 2.57 15.64 -25.40
C ILE A 174 1.13 16.14 -25.59
N ALA A 175 0.15 15.27 -25.37
CA ALA A 175 -1.26 15.59 -25.36
C ALA A 175 -1.84 15.24 -23.99
N GLY A 176 -2.59 16.17 -23.40
CA GLY A 176 -3.40 15.92 -22.21
C GLY A 176 -4.80 15.39 -22.57
N PRO A 177 -5.77 15.50 -21.65
CA PRO A 177 -7.15 15.02 -21.87
C PRO A 177 -7.88 15.61 -23.09
N SER A 178 -7.44 16.76 -23.60
CA SER A 178 -8.01 17.35 -24.83
C SER A 178 -7.62 16.59 -26.11
N GLY A 179 -6.61 15.73 -26.05
CA GLY A 179 -6.05 15.05 -27.23
C GLY A 179 -5.22 15.96 -28.14
N VAL A 180 -5.11 17.26 -27.83
CA VAL A 180 -4.31 18.22 -28.63
C VAL A 180 -2.84 18.09 -28.25
N PHE A 181 -2.01 17.72 -29.23
CA PHE A 181 -0.56 17.62 -29.06
C PHE A 181 0.08 19.01 -29.05
N ILE A 182 0.89 19.28 -28.02
CA ILE A 182 1.71 20.48 -27.87
C ILE A 182 3.19 20.10 -27.71
N PRO A 183 4.14 20.94 -28.13
CA PRO A 183 5.56 20.67 -27.92
C PRO A 183 5.88 20.48 -26.43
N THR A 184 6.71 19.49 -26.11
CA THR A 184 7.17 19.20 -24.74
C THR A 184 8.69 19.07 -24.70
N THR A 185 9.31 19.45 -23.58
CA THR A 185 10.77 19.33 -23.42
C THR A 185 11.15 17.88 -23.07
N ALA A 186 12.07 17.30 -23.85
CA ALA A 186 12.78 16.08 -23.48
C ALA A 186 14.24 16.41 -23.12
N PHE A 187 14.87 15.51 -22.36
CA PHE A 187 16.25 15.66 -21.90
C PHE A 187 17.12 14.57 -22.50
N ASN A 188 18.30 14.92 -23.01
CA ASN A 188 19.24 13.92 -23.48
C ASN A 188 19.84 13.17 -22.27
N VAL A 189 19.97 11.86 -22.39
CA VAL A 189 20.41 10.99 -21.29
C VAL A 189 21.92 11.09 -21.07
N THR A 190 22.68 11.30 -22.15
CA THR A 190 24.16 11.31 -22.12
C THR A 190 24.75 12.71 -21.94
N ASP A 191 24.02 13.75 -22.34
CA ASP A 191 24.42 15.14 -22.25
C ASP A 191 23.34 15.96 -21.52
N PRO A 192 23.52 16.24 -20.22
CA PRO A 192 22.52 16.96 -19.43
C PRO A 192 22.35 18.42 -19.86
N THR A 193 23.25 18.98 -20.68
CA THR A 193 23.11 20.34 -21.22
C THR A 193 22.20 20.39 -22.44
N LYS A 194 21.89 19.23 -23.02
CA LYS A 194 21.08 19.09 -24.22
C LYS A 194 19.65 18.71 -23.85
N TYR A 195 18.76 19.68 -23.93
CA TYR A 195 17.32 19.51 -23.71
C TYR A 195 16.54 20.43 -24.66
N GLY A 196 15.28 20.07 -24.94
CA GLY A 196 14.42 20.91 -25.77
C GLY A 196 13.23 20.14 -26.36
N PRO A 197 12.39 20.82 -27.14
CA PRO A 197 11.20 20.24 -27.75
C PRO A 197 11.44 19.51 -29.06
N GLN A 198 12.68 19.48 -29.55
CA GLN A 198 13.06 18.82 -30.79
C GLN A 198 14.55 18.50 -30.83
N THR A 199 14.94 17.59 -31.72
CA THR A 199 16.35 17.33 -32.08
C THR A 199 16.48 17.06 -33.57
N THR A 200 17.66 17.34 -34.11
CA THR A 200 18.06 16.99 -35.48
C THR A 200 19.08 15.85 -35.51
N GLY A 201 19.50 15.37 -34.34
CA GLY A 201 20.49 14.31 -34.21
C GLY A 201 19.89 12.91 -34.13
N GLY A 202 20.77 11.93 -33.88
CA GLY A 202 20.45 10.50 -33.89
C GLY A 202 20.71 9.84 -35.25
N SER A 203 21.59 8.85 -35.24
CA SER A 203 21.93 7.99 -36.39
C SER A 203 22.48 6.65 -35.91
N ASN A 204 22.69 5.68 -36.80
CA ASN A 204 23.32 4.40 -36.40
C ASN A 204 24.77 4.55 -35.91
N GLY A 205 25.51 5.56 -36.40
CA GLY A 205 26.90 5.81 -35.97
C GLY A 205 27.03 6.68 -34.73
N ALA A 206 25.98 7.45 -34.42
CA ALA A 206 25.87 8.28 -33.21
C ALA A 206 24.40 8.32 -32.78
N PRO A 207 23.92 7.27 -32.09
CA PRO A 207 22.57 7.25 -31.54
C PRO A 207 22.38 8.36 -30.50
N GLU A 208 21.16 8.88 -30.40
CA GLU A 208 20.82 9.81 -29.32
C GLU A 208 19.75 9.20 -28.41
N SER A 209 20.06 9.13 -27.12
CA SER A 209 19.11 8.71 -26.09
C SER A 209 18.49 9.91 -25.39
N TRP A 210 17.17 9.88 -25.23
CA TRP A 210 16.35 10.93 -24.66
C TRP A 210 15.41 10.36 -23.60
N GLN A 211 15.00 11.21 -22.66
CA GLN A 211 14.03 10.87 -21.64
C GLN A 211 12.95 11.95 -21.50
N VAL A 212 11.74 11.52 -21.17
CA VAL A 212 10.58 12.39 -20.89
C VAL A 212 9.69 11.72 -19.83
N GLU A 213 9.10 12.52 -18.95
CA GLU A 213 8.04 12.06 -18.05
C GLU A 213 6.68 12.18 -18.75
N VAL A 214 5.90 11.10 -18.71
CA VAL A 214 4.55 11.05 -19.29
C VAL A 214 3.56 10.79 -18.15
N PRO A 215 2.78 11.80 -17.74
CA PRO A 215 1.80 11.64 -16.67
C PRO A 215 0.68 10.64 -17.03
N ALA A 216 0.06 10.06 -16.00
CA ALA A 216 -1.14 9.24 -16.19
C ALA A 216 -2.24 10.02 -16.93
N GLY A 217 -2.86 9.40 -17.93
CA GLY A 217 -3.91 10.03 -18.74
C GLY A 217 -3.41 11.01 -19.82
N TYR A 218 -2.10 11.13 -20.02
CA TYR A 218 -1.50 11.88 -21.11
C TYR A 218 -1.01 10.93 -22.21
N SER A 219 -0.66 11.48 -23.37
CA SER A 219 -0.03 10.75 -24.48
C SER A 219 1.20 11.48 -24.96
N PHE A 220 2.28 10.75 -25.21
CA PHE A 220 3.52 11.27 -25.78
C PHE A 220 3.73 10.74 -27.19
N ARG A 221 4.31 11.55 -28.09
CA ARG A 221 4.78 11.08 -29.40
C ARG A 221 6.07 11.80 -29.82
N ALA A 222 6.85 11.11 -30.66
CA ALA A 222 7.99 11.67 -31.35
C ALA A 222 7.66 11.78 -32.85
N ARG A 223 7.20 12.96 -33.26
CA ARG A 223 6.79 13.24 -34.64
C ARG A 223 8.00 13.57 -35.51
N LEU A 224 8.06 13.00 -36.70
CA LEU A 224 9.05 13.40 -37.72
C LEU A 224 8.48 14.56 -38.52
N SER A 225 9.00 15.77 -38.33
CA SER A 225 8.61 16.92 -39.16
C SER A 225 9.33 16.93 -40.50
N SER A 226 10.54 16.35 -40.57
CA SER A 226 11.27 16.12 -41.81
C SER A 226 12.21 14.91 -41.67
N VAL A 227 12.46 14.22 -42.78
CA VAL A 227 13.44 13.14 -42.90
C VAL A 227 13.93 13.06 -44.35
N ALA A 228 15.23 12.86 -44.56
CA ALA A 228 15.82 12.72 -45.88
C ALA A 228 17.03 11.78 -45.85
N GLY A 229 17.32 11.17 -47.00
CA GLY A 229 18.51 10.35 -47.22
C GLY A 229 18.57 9.05 -46.41
N GLY A 230 17.43 8.49 -46.02
CA GLY A 230 17.36 7.23 -45.28
C GLY A 230 16.12 7.14 -44.39
N ASN A 231 16.17 6.30 -43.36
CA ASN A 231 15.09 6.12 -42.40
C ASN A 231 15.45 6.60 -40.99
N VAL A 232 14.43 6.79 -40.15
CA VAL A 232 14.55 7.04 -38.71
C VAL A 232 13.75 6.00 -37.94
N THR A 233 14.33 5.47 -36.87
CA THR A 233 13.68 4.58 -35.89
C THR A 233 13.75 5.22 -34.52
N ILE A 234 12.63 5.22 -33.80
CA ILE A 234 12.54 5.76 -32.44
C ILE A 234 11.85 4.71 -31.56
N LYS A 235 12.64 4.07 -30.72
CA LYS A 235 12.21 2.98 -29.83
C LYS A 235 12.77 3.18 -28.44
N GLY A 236 12.09 2.68 -27.42
CA GLY A 236 12.46 2.89 -26.03
C GLY A 236 11.78 1.96 -25.05
N LYS A 237 11.99 2.24 -23.77
CA LYS A 237 11.34 1.58 -22.65
C LYS A 237 10.67 2.63 -21.76
N ALA A 238 9.42 2.39 -21.40
CA ALA A 238 8.70 3.16 -20.40
C ALA A 238 8.73 2.39 -19.07
N VAL A 239 9.03 3.07 -17.96
CA VAL A 239 9.12 2.47 -16.62
C VAL A 239 8.28 3.27 -15.63
N THR A 240 7.52 2.55 -14.79
CA THR A 240 6.78 3.08 -13.62
C THR A 240 7.57 3.03 -12.33
#